data_AF-T1EKZ3-F1
#
_entry.id   AF-T1EKZ3-F1
#
_cell.length_a   1.000
_cell.length_b   1.000
_cell.length_c   1.000
_cell.angle_alpha   90.00
_cell.angle_beta   90.00
_cell.angle_gamma   90.00
#
_symmetry.space_group_name_H-M   'P 1'
#
loop_
_entity.id
_entity.type
_entity.pdbx_description
1 polymer ?
#
loop_
_entity_poly.entity_id
_entity_poly.type
_entity_poly.pdbx_seq_one_letter_code
_entity_poly.pdbx_strand_id
1 'polypeptide(L)' 'FPKVMSNDVKDLVNRVLVIDVSKRLGCMKNGAIDVKKHKWFSNMNWYGLYHKKV' A
#
# COMPACT_ATOMS: atom_id res chain seq x y z
N PHE A 1 4.16 10.38 -13.02
CA PHE A 1 5.18 9.85 -12.09
C PHE A 1 6.56 9.84 -12.74
N PRO A 2 7.65 10.06 -11.99
CA PRO A 2 9.02 9.90 -12.50
C PRO A 2 9.24 8.55 -13.20
N LYS A 3 10.08 8.51 -14.24
CA LYS A 3 10.36 7.28 -15.00
C LYS A 3 10.94 6.16 -14.12
N VAL A 4 11.72 6.53 -13.11
CA VAL A 4 12.36 5.61 -12.15
C VAL A 4 11.38 4.87 -11.23
N MET A 5 10.14 5.33 -11.13
CA MET A 5 9.14 4.73 -10.26
C MET A 5 8.59 3.45 -10.90
N SER A 6 8.63 2.32 -10.18
CA SER A 6 8.05 1.07 -10.66
C SER A 6 6.53 1.17 -10.77
N ASN A 7 5.93 0.29 -11.57
CA ASN A 7 4.47 0.27 -11.75
C ASN A 7 3.73 -0.01 -10.43
N ASP A 8 4.32 -0.82 -9.55
CA ASP A 8 3.73 -1.13 -8.24
C ASP A 8 3.67 0.10 -7.32
N VAL A 9 4.69 0.97 -7.31
CA VAL A 9 4.61 2.23 -6.55
C VAL A 9 3.58 3.16 -7.17
N LYS A 10 3.55 3.28 -8.50
CA LYS A 10 2.59 4.15 -9.19
C LYS A 10 1.15 3.75 -8.85
N ASP A 11 0.86 2.45 -8.88
CA ASP A 11 -0.46 1.91 -8.50
C ASP A 11 -0.77 2.21 -7.03
N LEU A 12 0.18 1.97 -6.12
CA LEU A 12 0.00 2.30 -4.70
C LEU A 12 -0.34 3.78 -4.50
N VAL A 13 0.44 4.67 -5.09
CA VAL A 13 0.24 6.13 -4.96
C VAL A 13 -1.10 6.55 -5.53
N ASN A 14 -1.48 6.04 -6.71
CA ASN A 14 -2.79 6.32 -7.30
C ASN A 14 -3.96 5.87 -6.41
N ARG A 15 -3.84 4.71 -5.75
CA ARG A 15 -4.89 4.16 -4.90
C ARG A 15 -4.97 4.82 -3.52
N VAL A 16 -3.86 5.35 -3.01
CA VAL A 16 -3.82 6.10 -1.75
C VAL A 16 -4.25 7.56 -1.95
N LEU A 17 -3.92 8.16 -3.09
CA LEU A 17 -4.25 9.55 -3.41
C LEU A 17 -5.58 9.70 -4.17
N VAL A 18 -6.56 8.88 -3.83
CA VAL A 18 -7.93 8.99 -4.35
C VAL A 18 -8.69 10.08 -3.59
N ILE A 19 -9.32 11.01 -4.31
CA ILE A 19 -10.13 12.10 -3.72
C ILE A 19 -11.31 11.52 -2.93
N ASP A 20 -12.06 10.62 -3.56
CA ASP A 20 -13.18 9.91 -2.95
C ASP A 20 -12.70 8.94 -1.86
N VAL A 21 -12.98 9.28 -0.61
CA VAL A 21 -12.58 8.51 0.57
C VAL A 21 -13.18 7.10 0.56
N SER A 22 -14.39 6.91 -0.01
CA SER A 22 -15.03 5.60 -0.06
C SER A 22 -14.29 4.60 -0.97
N LYS A 23 -13.44 5.11 -1.88
CA LYS A 23 -12.63 4.32 -2.83
C LYS A 23 -11.15 4.33 -2.50
N ARG A 24 -10.72 5.15 -1.54
CA ARG A 24 -9.32 5.29 -1.17
C ARG A 24 -8.81 4.02 -0.49
N LEU A 25 -7.64 3.55 -0.92
CA LEU A 25 -6.96 2.41 -0.30
C LEU A 25 -6.69 2.72 1.18
N GLY A 26 -7.12 1.82 2.07
CA GLY A 26 -7.05 2.03 3.51
C GLY A 26 -8.33 2.59 4.14
N CYS A 27 -9.31 3.05 3.34
CA CYS A 27 -10.58 3.60 3.83
C CYS A 27 -11.79 2.69 3.54
N MET A 28 -11.60 1.61 2.78
CA MET A 28 -12.62 0.60 2.48
C MET A 28 -12.80 -0.39 3.64
N LYS A 29 -13.69 -1.37 3.48
CA LYS A 29 -14.06 -2.37 4.51
C LYS A 29 -12.87 -3.05 5.21
N ASN A 30 -11.81 -3.38 4.48
CA ASN A 30 -10.65 -4.08 5.05
C ASN A 30 -9.58 -3.12 5.60
N GLY A 31 -9.77 -1.80 5.44
CA GLY A 31 -8.88 -0.76 5.96
C GLY A 31 -7.41 -1.02 5.64
N ALA A 32 -6.58 -1.02 6.69
CA ALA A 32 -5.14 -1.24 6.58
C ALA A 32 -4.74 -2.60 5.98
N ILE A 33 -5.62 -3.61 5.98
CA ILE A 33 -5.31 -4.93 5.39
C ILE A 33 -5.13 -4.80 3.88
N ASP A 34 -5.93 -3.96 3.20
CA ASP A 34 -5.80 -3.75 1.75
C ASP A 34 -4.48 -3.05 1.41
N VAL A 35 -4.02 -2.14 2.27
CA VAL A 35 -2.69 -1.51 2.14
C VAL A 35 -1.60 -2.57 2.27
N LYS A 36 -1.67 -3.41 3.31
CA LYS A 36 -0.65 -4.46 3.57
C LYS A 36 -0.57 -5.52 2.46
N LYS A 37 -1.69 -5.80 1.79
CA LYS A 37 -1.79 -6.77 0.68
C LYS A 37 -1.38 -6.21 -0.68
N HIS A 38 -1.08 -4.91 -0.78
CA HIS A 38 -0.69 -4.31 -2.05
C HIS A 38 0.62 -4.92 -2.58
N LYS A 39 0.75 -5.10 -3.91
CA LYS A 39 1.92 -5.73 -4.55
C LYS A 39 3.25 -5.08 -4.18
N TRP A 40 3.24 -3.76 -3.99
CA TRP A 40 4.38 -3.00 -3.51
C TRP A 40 4.97 -3.52 -2.19
N PHE A 41 4.13 -4.10 -1.32
CA PHE A 41 4.54 -4.68 -0.05
C PHE A 41 4.59 -6.22 -0.06
N SER A 42 4.61 -6.86 -1.23
CA SER A 42 4.60 -8.33 -1.36
C SER A 42 5.75 -9.03 -0.62
N ASN A 43 6.92 -8.39 -0.57
CA ASN A 43 8.11 -8.92 0.10
C ASN A 43 8.26 -8.42 1.56
N MET A 44 7.25 -7.76 2.13
CA MET A 44 7.34 -7.17 3.46
C MET A 44 6.91 -8.15 4.56
N ASN A 45 7.81 -8.46 5.50
CA ASN A 45 7.48 -9.21 6.70
C ASN A 45 6.87 -8.28 7.77
N TRP A 46 5.54 -8.13 7.74
CA TRP A 46 4.80 -7.29 8.68
C TRP A 46 4.96 -7.72 10.15
N TYR A 47 5.08 -9.02 10.41
CA TYR A 47 5.27 -9.54 11.77
C TYR A 47 6.67 -9.21 12.30
N GLY A 48 7.71 -9.43 11.48
CA GLY A 48 9.09 -9.05 11.81
C GLY A 48 9.25 -7.55 12.07
N LEU A 49 8.62 -6.72 11.23
CA LEU A 49 8.59 -5.26 11.41
C LEU A 49 7.98 -4.85 12.75
N TYR A 50 6.82 -5.41 13.08
CA TYR A 50 6.14 -5.12 14.35
C TYR A 50 7.01 -5.47 15.56
N HIS A 51 7.74 -6.58 15.49
CA HIS A 51 8.65 -7.03 16.54
C HIS A 51 10.06 -6.42 16.48
N LYS A 52 10.32 -5.46 15.58
CA LYS A 52 11.65 -4.85 15.37
C LYS A 52 12.76 -5.88 15.12
N LYS A 53 12.46 -6.93 14.36
CA LYS A 53 13.38 -8.02 14.01
C LYS A 53 13.90 -7.93 12.57
N VAL A 54 13.78 -6.76 11.95
CA VAL A 54 14.21 -6.42 10.59
C VAL A 54 14.93 -5.08 10.59
#